data_AF-A0A7E6D4W2-F1
#
_entry.id   AF-A0A7E6D4W2-F1
#
_cell.length_a   1.000
_cell.length_b   1.000
_cell.length_c   1.000
_cell.angle_alpha   90.00
_cell.angle_beta   90.00
_cell.angle_gamma   90.00
#
_symmetry.space_group_name_H-M   'P 1'
#
loop_
_entity.id
_entity.type
_entity.pdbx_description
1 polymer ?
#
loop_
_entity_poly.entity_id
_entity_poly.type
_entity_poly.pdbx_seq_one_letter_code
_entity_poly.pdbx_strand_id
1 'polypeptide(L)'
;MARRAGSSPGKMRPVAVGTLRAVLFLCLCVCAWYAGYLLAELIPDVSLSSVAYHIRSIGERPILQAPVPKRQKCDHWAPCPPNTYAYRLLSGGGRDKYAKICFEDALLIGEKIGNVGRGINIAIVNYTTAKVIAAQYFDMYEGDNSGAMTQFIRGAPAKSLLFMVTHDDGSSRLKEDAKKAIEELGSKEIRTMKFRSSWVFLTAKGFELPAGIQREKINHSDRANNRYSGWPAEIQIEGCIPKEPS
;
A
#
# COMPACT_ATOMS: atom_id res chain seq x y z
N MET A 1 38.87 -38.95 -101.82
CA MET A 1 40.26 -39.32 -102.12
C MET A 1 41.07 -39.22 -100.83
N ALA A 2 41.87 -40.25 -100.54
CA ALA A 2 43.06 -40.28 -99.67
C ALA A 2 42.96 -39.73 -98.23
N ARG A 3 43.03 -40.60 -97.20
CA ARG A 3 44.25 -41.16 -96.55
C ARG A 3 44.96 -40.11 -95.67
N ARG A 4 44.93 -40.31 -94.33
CA ARG A 4 45.97 -41.01 -93.51
C ARG A 4 47.29 -40.24 -93.51
N ALA A 5 48.05 -40.09 -92.44
CA ALA A 5 47.99 -40.55 -91.04
C ALA A 5 49.17 -39.87 -90.32
N GLY A 6 49.25 -40.00 -88.99
CA GLY A 6 50.49 -39.71 -88.27
C GLY A 6 50.28 -39.65 -86.77
N SER A 7 50.67 -40.72 -86.08
CA SER A 7 50.42 -41.03 -84.67
C SER A 7 51.37 -40.35 -83.67
N SER A 8 50.91 -40.17 -82.43
CA SER A 8 51.68 -40.63 -81.24
C SER A 8 50.82 -40.71 -79.98
N PRO A 9 51.22 -41.50 -78.96
CA PRO A 9 50.30 -42.21 -78.08
C PRO A 9 50.17 -41.57 -76.69
N GLY A 10 49.03 -41.79 -76.04
CA GLY A 10 48.78 -41.30 -74.69
C GLY A 10 47.80 -42.17 -73.92
N LYS A 11 48.37 -43.04 -73.07
CA LYS A 11 47.89 -43.45 -71.73
C LYS A 11 46.38 -43.68 -71.55
N MET A 12 46.01 -44.95 -71.41
CA MET A 12 44.74 -45.40 -70.84
C MET A 12 44.53 -44.81 -69.44
N ARG A 13 43.43 -44.08 -69.26
CA ARG A 13 42.85 -43.74 -67.95
C ARG A 13 41.61 -44.59 -67.70
N PRO A 14 41.39 -45.07 -66.47
CA PRO A 14 40.32 -46.01 -66.15
C PRO A 14 38.96 -45.26 -66.13
N VAL A 15 38.16 -45.46 -67.17
CA VAL A 15 36.80 -44.88 -67.29
C VAL A 15 35.85 -45.44 -66.21
N ALA A 16 36.21 -46.52 -65.51
CA ALA A 16 35.32 -47.26 -64.62
C ALA A 16 35.08 -46.62 -63.22
N VAL A 17 35.94 -45.72 -62.73
CA VAL A 17 35.81 -45.16 -61.36
C VAL A 17 34.81 -43.99 -61.29
N GLY A 18 34.75 -43.17 -62.34
CA GLY A 18 33.86 -42.00 -62.38
C GLY A 18 32.39 -42.36 -62.58
N THR A 19 32.12 -43.35 -63.43
CA THR A 19 30.76 -43.87 -63.66
C THR A 19 30.20 -44.57 -62.43
N LEU A 20 31.01 -45.35 -61.72
CA LEU A 20 30.59 -46.00 -60.47
C LEU A 20 30.19 -44.99 -59.39
N ARG A 21 30.96 -43.90 -59.20
CA ARG A 21 30.64 -42.83 -58.23
C ARG A 21 29.37 -42.07 -58.61
N ALA A 22 29.17 -41.79 -59.89
CA ALA A 22 27.96 -41.12 -60.37
C ALA A 22 26.71 -41.97 -60.15
N VAL A 23 26.79 -43.28 -60.43
CA VAL A 23 25.70 -44.23 -60.16
C VAL A 23 25.43 -44.34 -58.66
N LEU A 24 26.46 -44.39 -57.82
CA LEU A 24 26.30 -44.45 -56.37
C LEU A 24 25.62 -43.19 -55.82
N PHE A 25 25.98 -42.01 -56.34
CA PHE A 25 25.38 -40.74 -55.94
C PHE A 25 23.90 -40.66 -56.34
N LEU A 26 23.56 -41.10 -57.56
CA LEU A 26 22.16 -41.17 -58.01
C LEU A 26 21.35 -42.14 -57.15
N CYS A 27 21.89 -43.32 -56.83
CA CYS A 27 21.24 -44.27 -55.93
C CYS A 27 21.03 -43.66 -54.54
N LEU A 28 22.01 -42.95 -53.98
CA LEU A 28 21.85 -42.27 -52.68
C LEU A 28 20.79 -41.17 -52.71
N CYS A 29 20.71 -40.39 -53.79
CA CYS A 29 19.66 -39.39 -53.96
C CYS A 29 18.28 -40.03 -54.02
N VAL A 30 18.12 -41.13 -54.76
CA VAL A 30 16.85 -41.87 -54.84
C VAL A 30 16.50 -42.49 -53.49
N CYS A 31 17.47 -43.10 -52.79
CA CYS A 31 17.27 -43.64 -51.45
C CYS A 31 16.87 -42.56 -50.43
N ALA A 32 17.51 -41.38 -50.48
CA ALA A 32 17.17 -40.27 -49.59
C ALA A 32 15.77 -39.72 -49.87
N TRP A 33 15.38 -39.62 -51.15
CA TRP A 33 14.03 -39.23 -51.54
C TRP A 33 12.99 -40.24 -51.03
N TYR A 34 13.25 -41.52 -51.24
CA TYR A 34 12.34 -42.59 -50.83
C TYR A 34 12.23 -42.69 -49.30
N ALA A 35 13.35 -42.52 -48.58
CA ALA A 35 13.37 -42.46 -47.13
C ALA A 35 12.61 -41.23 -46.59
N GLY A 36 12.73 -40.07 -47.25
CA GLY A 36 11.95 -38.88 -46.90
C GLY A 36 10.45 -39.05 -47.13
N TYR A 37 10.07 -39.69 -48.23
CA TYR A 37 8.68 -40.05 -48.52
C TYR A 37 8.11 -41.04 -47.49
N LEU A 38 8.86 -42.10 -47.18
CA LEU A 38 8.49 -43.07 -46.12
C LEU A 38 8.38 -42.38 -44.76
N LEU A 39 9.30 -41.47 -44.43
CA LEU A 39 9.25 -40.71 -43.19
C LEU A 39 8.02 -39.79 -43.13
N ALA A 40 7.61 -39.20 -44.26
CA ALA A 40 6.40 -38.39 -44.34
C ALA A 40 5.13 -39.25 -44.18
N GLU A 41 5.08 -40.47 -44.70
CA GLU A 41 3.98 -41.42 -44.46
C GLU A 41 3.97 -41.97 -43.02
N LEU A 42 5.14 -42.09 -42.39
CA LEU A 42 5.27 -42.65 -41.03
C LEU A 42 5.02 -41.62 -39.92
N ILE A 43 5.02 -40.31 -40.22
CA ILE A 43 4.70 -39.26 -39.25
C ILE A 43 3.19 -39.01 -39.30
N PRO A 44 2.40 -39.43 -38.30
CA PRO A 44 0.97 -39.18 -38.28
C PRO A 44 0.70 -37.68 -38.04
N ASP A 45 -0.19 -37.08 -38.84
CA ASP A 45 -0.61 -35.66 -38.79
C ASP A 45 -1.11 -35.19 -37.41
N VAL A 46 -1.50 -36.14 -36.55
CA VAL A 46 -1.98 -35.92 -35.19
C VAL A 46 -0.91 -35.42 -34.20
N SER A 47 0.39 -35.60 -34.48
CA SER A 47 1.44 -35.19 -33.53
C SER A 47 1.76 -33.69 -33.57
N LEU A 48 1.73 -33.08 -34.76
CA LEU A 48 2.11 -31.66 -34.94
C LEU A 48 1.04 -30.70 -34.44
N SER A 49 -0.23 -31.07 -34.57
CA SER A 49 -1.37 -30.30 -34.08
C SER A 49 -1.40 -30.24 -32.54
N SER A 50 -1.07 -31.35 -31.87
CA SER A 50 -0.93 -31.41 -30.42
C SER A 50 0.24 -30.56 -29.90
N VAL A 51 1.41 -30.63 -30.54
CA VAL A 51 2.58 -29.81 -30.17
C VAL A 51 2.32 -28.32 -30.41
N ALA A 52 1.68 -27.95 -31.52
CA ALA A 52 1.27 -26.57 -31.78
C ALA A 52 0.26 -26.06 -30.74
N TYR A 53 -0.66 -26.91 -30.29
CA TYR A 53 -1.61 -26.60 -29.22
C TYR A 53 -0.90 -26.39 -27.87
N HIS A 54 0.02 -27.28 -27.51
CA HIS A 54 0.82 -27.16 -26.28
C HIS A 54 1.76 -25.94 -26.29
N ILE A 55 2.33 -25.56 -27.44
CA ILE A 55 3.16 -24.36 -27.55
C ILE A 55 2.31 -23.08 -27.43
N ARG A 56 1.08 -23.07 -27.96
CA ARG A 56 0.13 -21.95 -27.76
C ARG A 56 -0.23 -21.76 -26.29
N SER A 57 -0.48 -22.85 -25.56
CA SER A 57 -0.88 -22.75 -24.14
C SER A 57 0.27 -22.38 -23.20
N ILE A 58 1.54 -22.55 -23.61
CA ILE A 58 2.71 -22.04 -22.85
C ILE A 58 2.81 -20.50 -22.91
N GLY A 59 2.26 -19.87 -23.97
CA GLY A 59 2.14 -18.42 -24.09
C GLY A 59 1.00 -17.82 -23.26
N GLU A 60 0.01 -18.62 -22.89
CA GLU A 60 -1.09 -18.26 -21.99
C GLU A 60 -0.71 -18.56 -20.53
N ARG A 61 0.39 -17.96 -20.05
CA ARG A 61 0.55 -17.85 -18.60
C ARG A 61 -0.63 -17.02 -18.09
N PRO A 62 -1.51 -17.55 -17.21
CA PRO A 62 -2.55 -16.72 -16.64
C PRO A 62 -1.84 -15.59 -15.92
N ILE A 63 -2.02 -14.37 -16.43
CA ILE A 63 -1.56 -13.17 -15.76
C ILE A 63 -2.36 -13.16 -14.45
N LEU A 64 -1.71 -13.55 -13.36
CA LEU A 64 -2.26 -13.42 -12.01
C LEU A 64 -2.42 -11.93 -11.75
N GLN A 65 -3.57 -11.37 -12.15
CA GLN A 65 -3.94 -10.02 -11.78
C GLN A 65 -4.27 -10.06 -10.29
N ALA A 66 -3.46 -9.36 -9.50
CA ALA A 66 -3.81 -9.13 -8.11
C ALA A 66 -5.19 -8.45 -8.07
N PRO A 67 -6.13 -8.91 -7.23
CA PRO A 67 -7.42 -8.25 -7.08
C PRO A 67 -7.20 -6.78 -6.71
N VAL A 68 -8.06 -5.90 -7.23
CA VAL A 68 -7.98 -4.47 -6.95
C VAL A 68 -7.90 -4.25 -5.44
N PRO A 69 -6.91 -3.49 -4.92
CA PRO A 69 -6.77 -3.25 -3.49
C PRO A 69 -8.08 -2.71 -2.92
N LYS A 70 -8.69 -3.46 -2.01
CA LYS A 70 -9.92 -3.03 -1.35
C LYS A 70 -9.56 -1.88 -0.41
N ARG A 71 -10.24 -0.75 -0.56
CA ARG A 71 -10.15 0.37 0.40
C ARG A 71 -10.58 -0.11 1.78
N GLN A 72 -9.73 0.13 2.79
CA GLN A 72 -10.04 -0.17 4.19
C GLN A 72 -10.72 1.02 4.88
N LYS A 73 -11.38 0.76 6.01
CA LYS A 73 -11.99 1.83 6.83
C LYS A 73 -10.93 2.86 7.22
N CYS A 74 -11.28 4.14 7.21
CA CYS A 74 -10.37 5.26 7.48
C CYS A 74 -9.10 5.24 6.61
N ASP A 75 -9.16 4.60 5.44
CA ASP A 75 -8.04 4.46 4.49
C ASP A 75 -6.80 3.84 5.14
N HIS A 76 -7.01 2.89 6.06
CA HIS A 76 -5.92 2.11 6.68
C HIS A 76 -5.11 1.36 5.63
N TRP A 77 -3.83 1.15 5.94
CA TRP A 77 -2.95 0.34 5.11
C TRP A 77 -3.36 -1.14 5.08
N ALA A 78 -3.78 -1.68 6.23
CA ALA A 78 -4.18 -3.08 6.39
C ALA A 78 -5.59 -3.17 7.01
N PRO A 79 -6.35 -4.25 6.73
CA PRO A 79 -7.65 -4.47 7.37
C PRO A 79 -7.50 -4.66 8.88
N CYS A 80 -8.41 -4.08 9.65
CA CYS A 80 -8.51 -4.35 11.07
C CYS A 80 -9.00 -5.78 11.35
N PRO A 81 -8.54 -6.42 12.46
CA PRO A 81 -9.06 -7.71 12.90
C PRO A 81 -10.58 -7.67 13.15
N PRO A 82 -11.28 -8.83 13.09
CA PRO A 82 -12.68 -8.89 13.44
C PRO A 82 -12.92 -8.43 14.89
N ASN A 83 -14.13 -7.95 15.18
CA ASN A 83 -14.52 -7.43 16.48
C ASN A 83 -13.62 -6.28 17.01
N THR A 84 -13.19 -5.39 16.12
CA THR A 84 -12.47 -4.16 16.47
C THR A 84 -13.12 -2.93 15.83
N TYR A 85 -12.84 -1.75 16.37
CA TYR A 85 -13.14 -0.44 15.78
C TYR A 85 -11.87 0.14 15.14
N ALA A 86 -11.97 0.59 13.89
CA ALA A 86 -10.91 1.30 13.19
C ALA A 86 -10.90 2.79 13.55
N TYR A 87 -9.73 3.35 13.80
CA TYR A 87 -9.55 4.80 13.95
C TYR A 87 -8.34 5.30 13.18
N ARG A 88 -8.36 6.58 12.79
CA ARG A 88 -7.21 7.30 12.25
C ARG A 88 -7.23 8.74 12.72
N LEU A 89 -6.13 9.17 13.30
CA LEU A 89 -5.91 10.52 13.81
C LEU A 89 -4.82 11.17 13.00
N LEU A 90 -5.07 12.38 12.52
CA LEU A 90 -4.13 13.19 11.75
C LEU A 90 -4.13 14.61 12.33
N SER A 91 -2.96 15.11 12.72
CA SER A 91 -2.82 16.52 13.11
C SER A 91 -2.88 17.44 11.88
N GLY A 92 -3.00 18.74 12.11
CA GLY A 92 -2.79 19.74 11.08
C GLY A 92 -1.33 19.79 10.62
N GLY A 93 -1.12 20.22 9.38
CA GLY A 93 0.18 20.52 8.79
C GLY A 93 0.20 21.96 8.28
N GLY A 94 0.84 22.85 9.04
CA GLY A 94 0.70 24.29 8.80
C GLY A 94 -0.76 24.75 8.96
N ARG A 95 -1.18 25.68 8.11
CA ARG A 95 -2.55 26.24 8.10
C ARG A 95 -3.47 25.54 7.09
N ASP A 96 -2.91 25.06 5.98
CA ASP A 96 -3.70 24.60 4.83
C ASP A 96 -3.97 23.08 4.84
N LYS A 97 -3.26 22.31 5.67
CA LYS A 97 -3.55 20.88 5.88
C LYS A 97 -4.29 20.73 7.19
N TYR A 98 -5.59 20.52 7.11
CA TYR A 98 -6.46 20.40 8.27
C TYR A 98 -6.30 19.06 9.00
N ALA A 99 -6.43 19.13 10.32
CA ALA A 99 -6.49 17.95 11.16
C ALA A 99 -7.73 17.11 10.86
N LYS A 100 -7.65 15.80 11.10
CA LYS A 100 -8.73 14.85 10.84
C LYS A 100 -8.83 13.80 11.94
N ILE A 101 -10.06 13.50 12.35
CA ILE A 101 -10.40 12.37 13.21
C ILE A 101 -11.37 11.49 12.44
N CYS A 102 -10.95 10.27 12.12
CA CYS A 102 -11.80 9.24 11.53
C CYS A 102 -12.01 8.09 12.52
N PHE A 103 -13.24 7.62 12.62
CA PHE A 103 -13.63 6.47 13.44
C PHE A 103 -14.67 5.64 12.70
N GLU A 104 -14.42 4.35 12.52
CA GLU A 104 -15.30 3.42 11.79
C GLU A 104 -15.71 3.94 10.38
N ASP A 105 -14.75 4.54 9.66
CA ASP A 105 -14.92 5.16 8.34
C ASP A 105 -15.79 6.44 8.31
N ALA A 106 -16.28 6.88 9.48
CA ALA A 106 -16.92 8.17 9.63
C ALA A 106 -15.90 9.25 10.00
N LEU A 107 -15.92 10.37 9.27
CA LEU A 107 -15.14 11.56 9.61
C LEU A 107 -15.85 12.30 10.75
N LEU A 108 -15.23 12.34 11.93
CA LEU A 108 -15.77 12.99 13.13
C LEU A 108 -15.35 14.44 13.26
N ILE A 109 -14.10 14.74 12.89
CA ILE A 109 -13.56 16.09 12.76
C ILE A 109 -12.79 16.19 11.46
N GLY A 110 -13.00 17.25 10.69
CA GLY A 110 -12.18 17.57 9.54
C GLY A 110 -12.78 18.63 8.62
N GLU A 111 -11.97 19.08 7.66
CA GLU A 111 -12.34 20.13 6.69
C GLU A 111 -13.64 19.81 5.93
N LYS A 112 -13.80 18.56 5.48
CA LYS A 112 -14.95 18.13 4.67
C LYS A 112 -16.31 18.36 5.36
N ILE A 113 -16.34 18.32 6.70
CA ILE A 113 -17.56 18.56 7.49
C ILE A 113 -17.54 19.92 8.19
N GLY A 114 -16.51 20.75 7.97
CA GLY A 114 -16.46 22.15 8.39
C GLY A 114 -16.38 22.38 9.90
N ASN A 115 -15.98 21.39 10.69
CA ASN A 115 -15.96 21.47 12.17
C ASN A 115 -14.57 21.42 12.80
N VAL A 116 -13.51 21.49 11.99
CA VAL A 116 -12.12 21.57 12.45
C VAL A 116 -11.72 23.03 12.66
N GLY A 117 -10.97 23.31 13.74
CA GLY A 117 -10.50 24.66 14.04
C GLY A 117 -9.08 24.66 14.62
N ARG A 118 -8.46 25.85 14.69
CA ARG A 118 -7.17 26.05 15.37
C ARG A 118 -7.28 25.61 16.83
N GLY A 119 -6.24 24.98 17.36
CA GLY A 119 -6.22 24.49 18.73
C GLY A 119 -6.20 22.97 18.85
N ILE A 120 -6.75 22.48 19.97
CA ILE A 120 -6.94 21.05 20.21
C ILE A 120 -8.37 20.68 19.81
N ASN A 121 -8.50 19.73 18.90
CA ASN A 121 -9.77 19.22 18.38
C ASN A 121 -10.04 17.88 19.05
N ILE A 122 -11.21 17.73 19.68
CA ILE A 122 -11.56 16.57 20.51
C ILE A 122 -12.88 15.95 20.04
N ALA A 123 -12.87 14.65 19.75
CA ALA A 123 -14.08 13.87 19.53
C ALA A 123 -14.25 12.83 20.65
N ILE A 124 -15.47 12.71 21.18
CA ILE A 124 -15.85 11.75 22.22
C ILE A 124 -16.84 10.77 21.61
N VAL A 125 -16.56 9.48 21.73
CA VAL A 125 -17.38 8.38 21.21
C VAL A 125 -17.72 7.41 22.34
N ASN A 126 -18.97 6.98 22.41
CA ASN A 126 -19.36 5.91 23.31
C ASN A 126 -18.75 4.58 22.84
N TYR A 127 -17.95 3.94 23.68
CA TYR A 127 -17.19 2.74 23.33
C TYR A 127 -18.09 1.54 23.00
N THR A 128 -19.17 1.34 23.77
CA THR A 128 -20.07 0.19 23.61
C THR A 128 -20.94 0.33 22.36
N THR A 129 -21.48 1.52 22.09
CA THR A 129 -22.44 1.74 20.99
C THR A 129 -21.82 2.28 19.70
N ALA A 130 -20.54 2.67 19.74
CA ALA A 130 -19.82 3.33 18.64
C ALA A 130 -20.44 4.67 18.19
N LYS A 131 -21.33 5.27 18.98
CA LYS A 131 -21.98 6.55 18.66
C LYS A 131 -21.16 7.73 19.13
N VAL A 132 -21.06 8.75 18.28
CA VAL A 132 -20.44 10.03 18.62
C VAL A 132 -21.29 10.72 19.69
N ILE A 133 -20.66 11.10 20.80
CA ILE A 133 -21.28 11.86 21.88
C ILE A 133 -21.11 13.36 21.63
N ALA A 134 -19.90 13.79 21.31
CA ALA A 134 -19.58 15.19 21.04
C ALA A 134 -18.31 15.32 20.19
N ALA A 135 -18.20 16.41 19.44
CA ALA A 135 -16.99 16.78 18.71
C ALA A 135 -16.85 18.31 18.75
N GLN A 136 -15.71 18.81 19.23
CA GLN A 136 -15.48 20.25 19.42
C GLN A 136 -13.99 20.58 19.33
N TYR A 137 -13.67 21.78 18.89
CA TYR A 137 -12.31 22.34 18.96
C TYR A 137 -12.21 23.42 20.02
N PHE A 138 -11.00 23.59 20.57
CA PHE A 138 -10.69 24.59 21.58
C PHE A 138 -9.44 25.35 21.14
N ASP A 139 -9.59 26.63 20.79
CA ASP A 139 -8.48 27.47 20.36
C ASP A 139 -7.50 27.70 21.52
N MET A 140 -6.26 27.24 21.34
CA MET A 140 -5.18 27.37 22.32
C MET A 140 -4.22 28.52 21.99
N TYR A 141 -4.52 29.34 20.98
CA TYR A 141 -3.76 30.54 20.62
C TYR A 141 -4.48 31.82 21.05
N GLU A 142 -5.79 31.89 20.82
CA GLU A 142 -6.67 33.01 21.19
C GLU A 142 -7.76 32.60 22.19
N GLY A 143 -8.25 33.56 22.96
CA GLY A 143 -9.30 33.34 23.97
C GLY A 143 -8.81 32.67 25.26
N ASP A 144 -9.76 32.21 26.09
CA ASP A 144 -9.49 31.43 27.31
C ASP A 144 -10.26 30.10 27.29
N ASN A 145 -9.87 29.21 26.38
CA ASN A 145 -10.59 27.96 26.14
C ASN A 145 -10.05 26.77 26.96
N SER A 146 -8.93 26.92 27.67
CA SER A 146 -8.28 25.81 28.37
C SER A 146 -9.14 25.25 29.51
N GLY A 147 -9.85 26.12 30.24
CA GLY A 147 -10.82 25.71 31.26
C GLY A 147 -12.04 25.00 30.67
N ALA A 148 -12.63 25.55 29.61
CA ALA A 148 -13.76 24.94 28.90
C ALA A 148 -13.40 23.56 28.32
N MET A 149 -12.21 23.42 27.74
CA MET A 149 -11.69 22.13 27.26
C MET A 149 -11.56 21.12 28.40
N THR A 150 -11.03 21.55 29.55
CA THR A 150 -10.90 20.70 30.74
C THR A 150 -12.26 20.20 31.21
N GLN A 151 -13.28 21.06 31.23
CA GLN A 151 -14.65 20.69 31.58
C GLN A 151 -15.25 19.71 30.56
N PHE A 152 -15.02 19.93 29.26
CA PHE A 152 -15.47 19.04 28.20
C PHE A 152 -14.89 17.62 28.35
N ILE A 153 -13.58 17.51 28.61
CA ILE A 153 -12.89 16.24 28.85
C ILE A 153 -13.43 15.55 30.12
N ARG A 154 -13.57 16.31 31.21
CA ARG A 154 -14.09 15.79 32.48
C ARG A 154 -15.57 15.41 32.41
N GLY A 155 -16.35 16.06 31.55
CA GLY A 155 -17.76 15.77 31.30
C GLY A 155 -18.00 14.52 30.46
N ALA A 156 -16.98 13.96 29.81
CA ALA A 156 -17.11 12.72 29.05
C ALA A 156 -17.66 11.58 29.97
N PRO A 157 -18.71 10.84 29.57
CA PRO A 157 -19.19 9.70 30.34
C PRO A 157 -18.11 8.61 30.50
N ALA A 158 -18.25 7.75 31.51
CA ALA A 158 -17.50 6.50 31.54
C ALA A 158 -17.82 5.65 30.30
N LYS A 159 -16.92 4.73 29.93
CA LYS A 159 -16.99 3.94 28.69
C LYS A 159 -17.00 4.82 27.43
N SER A 160 -16.15 5.86 27.43
CA SER A 160 -15.94 6.71 26.26
C SER A 160 -14.52 6.58 25.71
N LEU A 161 -14.39 6.64 24.39
CA LEU A 161 -13.14 6.91 23.69
C LEU A 161 -13.03 8.41 23.45
N LEU A 162 -11.85 8.97 23.71
CA LEU A 162 -11.53 10.36 23.41
C LEU A 162 -10.39 10.40 22.40
N PHE A 163 -10.63 11.12 21.32
CA PHE A 163 -9.70 11.34 20.21
C PHE A 163 -9.30 12.80 20.21
N MET A 164 -8.02 13.11 20.26
CA MET A 164 -7.50 14.48 20.30
C MET A 164 -6.47 14.69 19.22
N VAL A 165 -6.57 15.79 18.47
CA VAL A 165 -5.60 16.18 17.44
C VAL A 165 -5.37 17.69 17.46
N THR A 166 -4.14 18.15 17.22
CA THR A 166 -3.87 19.59 17.09
C THR A 166 -4.03 20.07 15.66
N HIS A 167 -4.43 21.34 15.49
CA HIS A 167 -4.36 22.07 14.23
C HIS A 167 -3.79 23.47 14.49
N ASP A 168 -2.81 23.88 13.68
CA ASP A 168 -2.01 25.11 13.84
C ASP A 168 -1.23 25.19 15.17
N ASP A 169 -1.87 25.60 16.28
CA ASP A 169 -1.24 25.64 17.61
C ASP A 169 -2.18 25.14 18.71
N GLY A 170 -1.72 24.15 19.48
CA GLY A 170 -2.44 23.55 20.60
C GLY A 170 -1.85 23.91 21.98
N SER A 171 -0.94 24.88 22.09
CA SER A 171 -0.09 25.02 23.28
C SER A 171 -0.04 26.40 23.92
N SER A 172 -0.18 27.50 23.18
CA SER A 172 0.17 28.85 23.68
C SER A 172 -0.59 29.27 24.93
N ARG A 173 -1.85 28.84 25.04
CA ARG A 173 -2.76 29.11 26.15
C ARG A 173 -3.21 27.85 26.88
N LEU A 174 -2.49 26.74 26.68
CA LEU A 174 -2.76 25.48 27.37
C LEU A 174 -2.28 25.57 28.83
N LYS A 175 -3.23 25.67 29.76
CA LYS A 175 -2.98 25.84 31.21
C LYS A 175 -2.67 24.51 31.90
N GLU A 176 -2.08 24.59 33.09
CA GLU A 176 -1.64 23.42 33.87
C GLU A 176 -2.77 22.45 34.25
N ASP A 177 -3.97 22.95 34.55
CA ASP A 177 -5.12 22.09 34.86
C ASP A 177 -5.55 21.23 33.67
N ALA A 178 -5.48 21.78 32.46
CA ALA A 178 -5.79 21.05 31.23
C ALA A 178 -4.74 19.99 30.93
N LYS A 179 -3.44 20.35 31.07
CA LYS A 179 -2.34 19.38 30.95
C LYS A 179 -2.50 18.24 31.95
N LYS A 180 -2.85 18.55 33.20
CA LYS A 180 -3.10 17.55 34.25
C LYS A 180 -4.27 16.64 33.89
N ALA A 181 -5.39 17.19 33.45
CA ALA A 181 -6.55 16.39 33.07
C ALA A 181 -6.27 15.43 31.89
N ILE A 182 -5.44 15.84 30.93
CA ILE A 182 -5.04 14.99 29.79
C ILE A 182 -3.97 13.96 30.21
N GLU A 183 -3.05 14.32 31.09
CA GLU A 183 -2.05 13.41 31.68
C GLU A 183 -2.70 12.31 32.53
N GLU A 184 -3.74 12.65 33.31
CA GLU A 184 -4.56 11.70 34.07
C GLU A 184 -5.28 10.68 33.16
N LEU A 185 -5.50 11.03 31.89
CA LEU A 185 -6.00 10.11 30.87
C LEU A 185 -4.89 9.28 30.20
N GLY A 186 -3.66 9.36 30.71
CA GLY A 186 -2.53 8.55 30.28
C GLY A 186 -1.69 9.13 29.14
N SER A 187 -1.83 10.42 28.84
CA SER A 187 -0.92 11.11 27.93
C SER A 187 0.47 11.22 28.56
N LYS A 188 1.49 10.89 27.78
CA LYS A 188 2.91 11.02 28.14
C LYS A 188 3.53 12.29 27.57
N GLU A 189 2.92 12.88 26.53
CA GLU A 189 3.50 13.99 25.78
C GLU A 189 2.82 15.35 26.03
N ILE A 190 1.64 15.41 26.67
CA ILE A 190 0.93 16.69 26.84
C ILE A 190 1.76 17.73 27.62
N ARG A 191 2.60 17.28 28.55
CA ARG A 191 3.51 18.13 29.34
C ARG A 191 4.68 18.68 28.50
N THR A 192 5.04 18.02 27.41
CA THR A 192 6.14 18.41 26.52
C THR A 192 5.68 19.31 25.38
N MET A 193 4.38 19.60 25.27
CA MET A 193 3.81 20.47 24.24
C MET A 193 4.49 21.85 24.19
N LYS A 194 4.93 22.22 22.98
CA LYS A 194 5.52 23.53 22.65
C LYS A 194 4.71 24.21 21.55
N PHE A 195 4.94 25.50 21.35
CA PHE A 195 4.34 26.28 20.27
C PHE A 195 4.36 25.54 18.94
N ARG A 196 3.16 25.36 18.34
CA ARG A 196 2.93 24.66 17.06
C ARG A 196 3.35 23.19 17.02
N SER A 197 3.48 22.52 18.17
CA SER A 197 3.68 21.07 18.17
C SER A 197 2.48 20.37 17.54
N SER A 198 2.75 19.51 16.56
CA SER A 198 1.78 18.55 16.04
C SER A 198 1.62 17.45 17.08
N TRP A 199 0.39 17.17 17.52
CA TRP A 199 0.10 16.16 18.53
C TRP A 199 -1.20 15.44 18.21
N VAL A 200 -1.19 14.12 18.41
CA VAL A 200 -2.36 13.25 18.26
C VAL A 200 -2.40 12.29 19.44
N PHE A 201 -3.60 12.05 19.97
CA PHE A 201 -3.80 11.24 21.16
C PHE A 201 -5.14 10.52 21.16
N LEU A 202 -5.11 9.27 21.56
CA LEU A 202 -6.23 8.39 21.79
C LEU A 202 -6.19 7.96 23.25
N THR A 203 -7.32 8.11 23.94
CA THR A 203 -7.50 7.60 25.30
C THR A 203 -8.90 7.03 25.50
N ALA A 204 -9.06 6.31 26.61
CA ALA A 204 -10.29 5.73 27.07
C ALA A 204 -10.60 6.24 28.48
N LYS A 205 -11.87 6.49 28.75
CA LYS A 205 -12.36 6.87 30.07
C LYS A 205 -13.18 5.74 30.67
N GLY A 206 -12.78 5.28 31.86
CA GLY A 206 -13.46 4.20 32.58
C GLY A 206 -13.08 2.78 32.12
N PHE A 207 -12.03 2.63 31.33
CA PHE A 207 -11.38 1.36 31.00
C PHE A 207 -9.98 1.61 30.41
N GLU A 208 -9.16 0.57 30.32
CA GLU A 208 -7.81 0.66 29.75
C GLU A 208 -7.79 0.19 28.30
N LEU A 209 -7.03 0.90 27.46
CA LEU A 209 -6.74 0.47 26.10
C LEU A 209 -5.61 -0.59 26.09
N PRO A 210 -5.62 -1.56 25.16
CA PRO A 210 -4.53 -2.51 25.01
C PRO A 210 -3.17 -1.82 24.81
N ALA A 211 -2.13 -2.32 25.48
CA ALA A 211 -0.80 -1.71 25.48
C ALA A 211 -0.11 -1.66 24.09
N GLY A 212 -0.48 -2.56 23.17
CA GLY A 212 0.13 -2.64 21.83
C GLY A 212 -0.39 -1.62 20.81
N ILE A 213 -1.39 -0.81 21.16
CA ILE A 213 -1.98 0.17 20.23
C ILE A 213 -1.20 1.48 20.30
N GLN A 214 -0.82 2.02 19.13
CA GLN A 214 -0.24 3.36 19.04
C GLN A 214 -1.30 4.41 19.38
N ARG A 215 -1.22 4.93 20.60
CA ARG A 215 -2.21 5.85 21.16
C ARG A 215 -1.77 7.30 21.24
N GLU A 216 -0.49 7.61 21.05
CA GLU A 216 0.01 8.97 21.16
C GLU A 216 1.22 9.19 20.26
N LYS A 217 1.33 10.40 19.70
CA LYS A 217 2.52 10.85 18.97
C LYS A 217 2.61 12.37 19.06
N ILE A 218 3.84 12.89 19.14
CA ILE A 218 4.13 14.32 19.10
C ILE A 218 5.25 14.61 18.10
N ASN A 219 5.22 15.79 17.48
CA ASN A 219 6.29 16.33 16.65
C ASN A 219 6.41 17.83 16.92
N HIS A 220 7.55 18.25 17.43
CA HIS A 220 7.78 19.65 17.81
C HIS A 220 8.21 20.49 16.61
N SER A 221 7.84 21.77 16.63
CA SER A 221 8.38 22.74 15.68
C SER A 221 9.89 22.88 15.87
N ASP A 222 10.63 22.70 14.78
CA ASP A 222 12.07 22.94 14.70
C ASP A 222 12.38 23.64 13.37
N ARG A 223 12.99 24.82 13.42
CA ARG A 223 13.24 25.64 12.22
C ARG A 223 14.04 24.90 11.15
N ALA A 224 14.93 23.99 11.54
CA ALA A 224 15.74 23.22 10.59
C ALA A 224 14.96 22.07 9.92
N ASN A 225 13.99 21.49 10.63
CA ASN A 225 13.29 20.26 10.23
C ASN A 225 11.81 20.48 9.89
N ASN A 226 11.33 21.72 9.99
CA ASN A 226 9.96 22.08 9.71
C ASN A 226 9.62 21.84 8.23
N ARG A 227 8.58 21.05 7.99
CA ARG A 227 8.05 20.78 6.65
C ARG A 227 7.37 22.01 6.03
N TYR A 228 6.82 22.89 6.87
CA TYR A 228 6.14 24.11 6.46
C TYR A 228 6.83 25.32 7.09
N SER A 229 6.66 26.51 6.51
CA SER A 229 7.29 27.73 7.01
C SER A 229 6.85 28.08 8.45
N GLY A 230 7.58 27.58 9.45
CA GLY A 230 7.28 27.77 10.87
C GLY A 230 6.34 26.73 11.50
N TRP A 231 6.01 25.63 10.83
CA TRP A 231 5.25 24.50 11.41
C TRP A 231 5.94 23.16 11.11
N PRO A 232 5.89 22.20 12.06
CA PRO A 232 6.39 20.86 11.84
C PRO A 232 5.49 20.09 10.87
N ALA A 233 5.97 18.94 10.41
CA ALA A 233 5.12 18.01 9.67
C ALA A 233 3.92 17.55 10.51
N GLU A 234 2.79 17.37 9.84
CA GLU A 234 1.65 16.67 10.39
C GLU A 234 2.02 15.23 10.75
N ILE A 235 1.36 14.70 11.78
CA ILE A 235 1.59 13.34 12.25
C ILE A 235 0.30 12.55 12.28
N GLN A 236 0.45 11.25 12.11
CA GLN A 236 -0.64 10.30 12.08
C GLN A 236 -0.39 9.15 13.04
N ILE A 237 -1.47 8.69 13.66
CA ILE A 237 -1.59 7.36 14.26
C ILE A 237 -2.87 6.71 13.75
N GLU A 238 -2.83 5.40 13.54
CA GLU A 238 -3.99 4.61 13.15
C GLU A 238 -3.92 3.25 13.85
N GLY A 239 -5.08 2.61 14.02
CA GLY A 239 -5.13 1.32 14.67
C GLY A 239 -6.54 0.80 14.85
N CYS A 240 -6.62 -0.33 15.55
CA CYS A 240 -7.84 -1.10 15.75
C CYS A 240 -8.06 -1.31 17.25
N ILE A 241 -9.18 -0.82 17.78
CA ILE A 241 -9.52 -0.93 19.21
C ILE A 241 -10.45 -2.14 19.36
N PRO A 242 -10.11 -3.18 20.15
CA PRO A 242 -11.02 -4.29 20.42
C PRO A 242 -12.37 -3.79 20.93
N LYS A 243 -13.47 -4.45 20.55
CA LYS A 243 -14.78 -4.21 21.14
C LYS A 243 -14.91 -5.03 22.43
N GLU A 244 -15.89 -4.69 23.26
CA GLU A 244 -16.23 -5.56 24.39
C GLU A 244 -16.61 -6.96 23.88
N PRO A 245 -16.24 -8.03 24.61
CA PRO A 245 -16.80 -9.35 24.34
C PRO A 245 -18.32 -9.24 24.46
N SER A 246 -19.02 -9.63 23.41
CA SER A 246 -20.48 -9.78 23.38
C SER A 246 -20.94 -10.89 24.31
#